data_AF-A0A8G0ZSG7-F1
#
_entry.id   AF-A0A8G0ZSG7-F1
#
_cell.length_a   1.000
_cell.length_b   1.000
_cell.length_c   1.000
_cell.angle_alpha   90.00
_cell.angle_beta   90.00
_cell.angle_gamma   90.00
#
_symmetry.space_group_name_H-M   'P 1'
#
loop_
_entity.id
_entity.type
_entity.pdbx_description
1 polymer ?
#
loop_
_entity_poly.entity_id
_entity_poly.type
_entity_poly.pdbx_seq_one_letter_code
_entity_poly.pdbx_strand_id
1 'polypeptide(L)'
;MRRVLDGSSKISFPPPWWKVKREAFRVGRQIDDFCLRTTGVAAMQLYLRHVIDPKVVRKAGALTLTNRVAIYVIYPANGLLPSHLIALDYIRQCGYVPVVVTNLKLPAEAERDILDRSAALITRPNFGYDFGGYRDGVRFILPHVNQIDHLAFFNDSTWFPLNPDRDWLKEAEGLGADYVGSVSHCGMDPDGKWDFRKDPWVIDPNYRIFHYCSFSILMSGRLVQSPEFAAFWRNYRATDDKPTTIVRGEIGLSRMVMASGFSHAATLASAKLGPLLAELPEDHLRRIAEEIVIPASAPLRAEQAAVLADKATDGPALRNLILRAVVKQGPAYALAPFDITERTGNFLKKSPVVLNEASAQATFRFLETYPSPEAKVFLDEAREMYRRKPPQADAA
;
A
#
# COMPACT_ATOMS: atom_id res chain seq x y z
N MET A 1 19.93 40.31 74.30
CA MET A 1 19.57 41.58 73.64
C MET A 1 19.07 41.23 72.24
N ARG A 2 17.73 41.30 72.02
CA ARG A 2 16.93 41.20 70.75
C ARG A 2 17.06 39.90 69.90
N ARG A 3 16.02 39.05 69.79
CA ARG A 3 14.83 39.09 68.87
C ARG A 3 15.27 39.11 67.38
N VAL A 4 14.78 38.30 66.43
CA VAL A 4 13.49 37.60 66.20
C VAL A 4 13.65 36.64 65.00
N LEU A 5 12.94 35.51 65.06
CA LEU A 5 12.36 34.64 64.00
C LEU A 5 12.92 34.69 62.56
N ASP A 6 13.25 33.52 62.00
CA ASP A 6 12.49 33.04 60.85
C ASP A 6 12.50 31.51 60.76
N GLY A 7 11.32 30.93 60.61
CA GLY A 7 11.09 29.53 60.34
C GLY A 7 10.53 29.40 58.93
N SER A 8 11.12 28.53 58.12
CA SER A 8 10.45 28.03 56.92
C SER A 8 10.61 26.52 56.81
N SER A 9 9.52 25.85 57.17
CA SER A 9 9.14 24.53 56.70
C SER A 9 9.34 24.44 55.19
N LYS A 10 10.17 23.50 54.71
CA LYS A 10 10.16 23.10 53.31
C LYS A 10 8.86 22.36 53.02
N ILE A 11 7.83 23.13 52.64
CA ILE A 11 6.58 22.64 52.07
C ILE A 11 6.94 21.86 50.81
N SER A 12 6.81 20.53 50.84
CA SER A 12 6.82 19.73 49.62
C SER A 12 5.54 20.01 48.87
N PHE A 13 5.62 20.83 47.82
CA PHE A 13 4.50 21.04 46.92
C PHE A 13 4.14 19.70 46.25
N PRO A 14 2.85 19.32 46.20
CA PRO A 14 2.43 18.19 45.38
C PRO A 14 2.85 18.46 43.92
N PRO A 15 3.23 17.41 43.16
CA PRO A 15 3.63 17.59 41.77
C PRO A 15 2.55 18.36 41.01
N PRO A 16 2.92 19.33 40.15
CA PRO A 16 1.95 20.14 39.43
C PRO A 16 0.91 19.26 38.72
N TRP A 17 -0.36 19.68 38.75
CA TRP A 17 -1.49 18.91 38.21
C TRP A 17 -1.29 18.43 36.76
N TRP A 18 -0.46 19.14 35.98
CA TRP A 18 -0.08 18.76 34.62
C TRP A 18 0.90 17.57 34.56
N LYS A 19 1.77 17.36 35.55
CA LYS A 19 2.64 16.17 35.68
C LYS A 19 1.85 14.94 36.11
N VAL A 20 0.88 15.10 37.02
CA VAL A 20 -0.06 14.03 37.42
C VAL A 20 -0.96 13.64 36.24
N LYS A 21 -1.44 14.61 35.45
CA LYS A 21 -2.11 14.33 34.16
C LYS A 21 -1.20 13.59 33.19
N ARG A 22 0.07 13.99 33.04
CA ARG A 22 1.00 13.38 32.06
C ARG A 22 1.36 11.93 32.41
N GLU A 23 1.53 11.61 33.69
CA GLU A 23 1.75 10.24 34.18
C GLU A 23 0.45 9.41 34.17
N ALA A 24 -0.72 9.99 34.50
CA ALA A 24 -2.02 9.32 34.36
C ALA A 24 -2.37 9.03 32.89
N PHE A 25 -1.97 9.90 31.95
CA PHE A 25 -2.07 9.64 30.50
C PHE A 25 -1.08 8.57 30.00
N ARG A 26 0.04 8.37 30.70
CA ARG A 26 1.07 7.37 30.35
C ARG A 26 0.69 5.98 30.87
N VAL A 27 0.20 5.91 32.10
CA VAL A 27 -0.39 4.70 32.69
C VAL A 27 -1.72 4.38 32.00
N GLY A 28 -2.52 5.39 31.64
CA GLY A 28 -3.73 5.24 30.81
C GLY A 28 -3.42 4.69 29.42
N ARG A 29 -2.34 5.13 28.75
CA ARG A 29 -1.88 4.54 27.47
C ARG A 29 -1.36 3.12 27.62
N GLN A 30 -0.73 2.77 28.74
CA GLN A 30 -0.28 1.40 28.99
C GLN A 30 -1.46 0.46 29.36
N ILE A 31 -2.49 0.98 30.02
CA ILE A 31 -3.74 0.27 30.30
C ILE A 31 -4.60 0.14 29.04
N ASP A 32 -4.66 1.15 28.17
CA ASP A 32 -5.30 1.06 26.85
C ASP A 32 -4.59 0.02 25.96
N ASP A 33 -3.26 0.02 25.93
CA ASP A 33 -2.48 -0.97 25.18
C ASP A 33 -2.64 -2.39 25.74
N PHE A 34 -2.83 -2.56 27.04
CA PHE A 34 -3.02 -3.86 27.68
C PHE A 34 -4.47 -4.38 27.52
N CYS A 35 -5.47 -3.51 27.71
CA CYS A 35 -6.88 -3.81 27.51
C CYS A 35 -7.20 -4.07 26.03
N LEU A 36 -6.66 -3.28 25.09
CA LEU A 36 -6.82 -3.54 23.65
C LEU A 36 -6.24 -4.89 23.20
N ARG A 37 -5.23 -5.41 23.92
CA ARG A 37 -4.54 -6.66 23.57
C ARG A 37 -5.24 -7.93 24.06
N THR A 38 -6.06 -7.89 25.12
CA THR A 38 -6.71 -9.10 25.65
C THR A 38 -8.24 -9.02 25.73
N THR A 39 -8.84 -7.86 26.06
CA THR A 39 -10.30 -7.63 26.03
C THR A 39 -10.76 -6.86 24.78
N GLY A 40 -9.85 -6.14 24.11
CA GLY A 40 -10.12 -5.33 22.92
C GLY A 40 -10.42 -6.10 21.65
N VAL A 41 -10.09 -7.40 21.59
CA VAL A 41 -10.40 -8.24 20.43
C VAL A 41 -11.90 -8.47 20.29
N ALA A 42 -12.54 -8.94 21.36
CA ALA A 42 -13.97 -9.19 21.37
C ALA A 42 -14.73 -7.86 21.25
N ALA A 43 -14.27 -6.82 21.96
CA ALA A 43 -14.84 -5.48 21.82
C ALA A 43 -14.74 -4.93 20.39
N MET A 44 -13.60 -5.09 19.71
CA MET A 44 -13.43 -4.68 18.31
C MET A 44 -14.33 -5.49 17.38
N GLN A 45 -14.45 -6.81 17.56
CA GLN A 45 -15.35 -7.62 16.75
C GLN A 45 -16.82 -7.24 16.96
N LEU A 46 -17.22 -6.94 18.19
CA LEU A 46 -18.55 -6.42 18.50
C LEU A 46 -18.77 -5.04 17.86
N TYR A 47 -17.78 -4.15 17.93
CA TYR A 47 -17.82 -2.85 17.27
C TYR A 47 -18.00 -2.98 15.75
N LEU A 48 -17.21 -3.84 15.10
CA LEU A 48 -17.36 -4.13 13.68
C LEU A 48 -18.76 -4.64 13.37
N ARG A 49 -19.23 -5.65 14.11
CA ARG A 49 -20.52 -6.31 13.87
C ARG A 49 -21.73 -5.40 14.10
N HIS A 50 -21.69 -4.56 15.13
CA HIS A 50 -22.85 -3.79 15.58
C HIS A 50 -22.83 -2.32 15.16
N VAL A 51 -21.67 -1.76 14.78
CA VAL A 51 -21.52 -0.34 14.43
C VAL A 51 -21.13 -0.13 12.96
N ILE A 52 -20.20 -0.93 12.43
CA ILE A 52 -19.67 -0.75 11.07
C ILE A 52 -20.48 -1.55 10.05
N ASP A 53 -20.60 -2.86 10.26
CA ASP A 53 -21.25 -3.80 9.34
C ASP A 53 -22.70 -3.38 8.96
N PRO A 54 -23.56 -2.87 9.87
CA PRO A 54 -24.92 -2.45 9.52
C PRO A 54 -24.98 -1.24 8.58
N LYS A 55 -23.87 -0.50 8.42
CA LYS A 55 -23.78 0.67 7.53
C LYS A 55 -23.32 0.30 6.12
N VAL A 56 -23.00 -0.97 5.88
CA VAL A 56 -22.58 -1.44 4.55
C VAL A 56 -23.82 -1.63 3.67
N VAL A 57 -23.86 -0.93 2.55
CA VAL A 57 -24.93 -0.98 1.56
C VAL A 57 -24.41 -1.68 0.32
N ARG A 58 -25.20 -2.59 -0.25
CA ARG A 58 -24.85 -3.36 -1.45
C ARG A 58 -25.87 -3.07 -2.55
N LYS A 59 -25.39 -2.78 -3.74
CA LYS A 59 -26.20 -2.59 -4.95
C LYS A 59 -25.70 -3.57 -6.02
N ALA A 60 -26.62 -4.27 -6.66
CA ALA A 60 -26.31 -5.15 -7.80
C ALA A 60 -25.98 -4.30 -9.03
N GLY A 61 -24.90 -4.64 -9.72
CA GLY A 61 -24.51 -4.02 -10.98
C GLY A 61 -25.06 -4.78 -12.19
N ALA A 62 -24.66 -4.33 -13.39
CA ALA A 62 -25.11 -4.88 -14.66
C ALA A 62 -24.46 -6.22 -15.03
N LEU A 63 -23.30 -6.54 -14.43
CA LEU A 63 -22.57 -7.77 -14.73
C LEU A 63 -22.96 -8.89 -13.76
N THR A 64 -22.82 -10.14 -14.22
CA THR A 64 -22.97 -11.33 -13.35
C THR A 64 -21.60 -11.77 -12.87
N LEU A 65 -21.50 -12.25 -11.63
CA LEU A 65 -20.27 -12.86 -11.13
C LEU A 65 -19.86 -14.06 -12.00
N THR A 66 -18.56 -14.22 -12.22
CA THR A 66 -17.97 -15.36 -12.93
C THR A 66 -16.99 -16.07 -12.01
N ASN A 67 -16.25 -17.04 -12.55
CA ASN A 67 -15.13 -17.68 -11.88
C ASN A 67 -13.88 -16.77 -11.75
N ARG A 68 -13.88 -15.58 -12.36
CA ARG A 68 -12.77 -14.62 -12.35
C ARG A 68 -13.27 -13.29 -11.80
N VAL A 69 -12.97 -13.01 -10.53
CA VAL A 69 -13.51 -11.85 -9.81
C VAL A 69 -12.39 -10.91 -9.38
N ALA A 70 -12.60 -9.61 -9.51
CA ALA A 70 -11.68 -8.59 -9.01
C ALA A 70 -12.39 -7.69 -7.99
N ILE A 71 -11.92 -7.65 -6.75
CA ILE A 71 -12.38 -6.69 -5.76
C ILE A 71 -11.55 -5.42 -5.90
N TYR A 72 -12.20 -4.32 -6.29
CA TYR A 72 -11.57 -3.02 -6.46
C TYR A 72 -12.03 -2.06 -5.36
N VAL A 73 -11.11 -1.67 -4.48
CA VAL A 73 -11.40 -0.74 -3.36
C VAL A 73 -11.01 0.68 -3.75
N ILE A 74 -11.95 1.61 -3.60
CA ILE A 74 -11.76 3.03 -3.90
C ILE A 74 -12.07 3.92 -2.69
N TYR A 75 -11.34 5.03 -2.59
CA TYR A 75 -11.57 6.15 -1.67
C TYR A 75 -11.78 7.44 -2.48
N PRO A 76 -13.01 7.67 -3.00
CA PRO A 76 -13.30 8.75 -3.94
C PRO A 76 -13.53 10.09 -3.22
N ALA A 77 -12.55 10.58 -2.45
CA ALA A 77 -12.66 11.83 -1.70
C ALA A 77 -12.93 13.06 -2.58
N ASN A 78 -12.54 12.98 -3.85
CA ASN A 78 -12.74 14.01 -4.86
C ASN A 78 -13.82 13.61 -5.88
N GLY A 79 -14.72 12.70 -5.51
CA GLY A 79 -15.68 12.09 -6.43
C GLY A 79 -15.08 10.94 -7.22
N LEU A 80 -15.88 10.41 -8.16
CA LEU A 80 -15.45 9.36 -9.07
C LEU A 80 -14.51 9.96 -10.12
N LEU A 81 -13.24 9.60 -10.06
CA LEU A 81 -12.22 10.08 -10.99
C LEU A 81 -12.15 9.24 -12.26
N PRO A 82 -11.70 9.81 -13.39
CA PRO A 82 -11.43 9.05 -14.63
C PRO A 82 -10.55 7.81 -14.42
N SER A 83 -9.53 7.89 -13.55
CA SER A 83 -8.66 6.73 -13.25
C SER A 83 -9.40 5.56 -12.61
N HIS A 84 -10.49 5.80 -11.89
CA HIS A 84 -11.32 4.71 -11.36
C HIS A 84 -12.04 3.97 -12.49
N LEU A 85 -12.55 4.70 -13.49
CA LEU A 85 -13.23 4.13 -14.65
C LEU A 85 -12.26 3.41 -15.58
N ILE A 86 -11.08 3.99 -15.82
CA ILE A 86 -9.98 3.36 -16.57
C ILE A 86 -9.59 2.03 -15.92
N ALA A 87 -9.39 1.99 -14.60
CA ALA A 87 -9.07 0.77 -13.88
C ALA A 87 -10.19 -0.29 -13.99
N LEU A 88 -11.46 0.13 -13.90
CA LEU A 88 -12.60 -0.78 -14.06
C LEU A 88 -12.68 -1.39 -15.46
N ASP A 89 -12.51 -0.56 -16.49
CA ASP A 89 -12.56 -1.02 -17.87
C ASP A 89 -11.36 -1.93 -18.20
N TYR A 90 -10.16 -1.64 -17.67
CA TYR A 90 -9.01 -2.53 -17.75
C TYR A 90 -9.27 -3.90 -17.11
N ILE A 91 -9.80 -3.94 -15.89
CA ILE A 91 -10.12 -5.21 -15.20
C ILE A 91 -11.08 -6.06 -16.06
N ARG A 92 -12.08 -5.43 -16.68
CA ARG A 92 -13.04 -6.11 -17.56
C ARG A 92 -12.39 -6.62 -18.85
N GLN A 93 -11.51 -5.81 -19.46
CA GLN A 93 -10.78 -6.19 -20.66
C GLN A 93 -9.85 -7.40 -20.41
N CYS A 94 -9.32 -7.53 -19.19
CA CYS A 94 -8.56 -8.71 -18.76
C CYS A 94 -9.44 -9.93 -18.44
N GLY A 95 -10.77 -9.85 -18.64
CA GLY A 95 -11.70 -10.96 -18.44
C GLY A 95 -12.15 -11.19 -16.99
N TYR A 96 -11.92 -10.23 -16.09
CA TYR A 96 -12.37 -10.29 -14.70
C TYR A 96 -13.64 -9.46 -14.50
N VAL A 97 -14.51 -9.93 -13.61
CA VAL A 97 -15.71 -9.19 -13.21
C VAL A 97 -15.42 -8.34 -11.97
N PRO A 98 -15.57 -7.01 -12.05
CA PRO A 98 -15.36 -6.15 -10.89
C PRO A 98 -16.46 -6.28 -9.83
N VAL A 99 -16.05 -6.33 -8.57
CA VAL A 99 -16.83 -6.02 -7.37
C VAL A 99 -16.21 -4.77 -6.76
N VAL A 100 -16.91 -3.64 -6.82
CA VAL A 100 -16.36 -2.37 -6.36
C VAL A 100 -16.76 -2.12 -4.92
N VAL A 101 -15.79 -1.70 -4.10
CA VAL A 101 -16.02 -1.29 -2.72
C VAL A 101 -15.60 0.16 -2.56
N THR A 102 -16.52 1.03 -2.18
CA THR A 102 -16.24 2.44 -1.94
C THR A 102 -16.31 2.78 -0.46
N ASN A 103 -15.26 3.43 0.04
CA ASN A 103 -15.17 3.91 1.42
C ASN A 103 -15.92 5.22 1.66
N LEU A 104 -16.53 5.80 0.63
CA LEU A 104 -17.36 7.01 0.71
C LEU A 104 -18.64 6.84 -0.11
N LYS A 105 -19.68 7.58 0.28
CA LYS A 105 -20.90 7.68 -0.54
C LYS A 105 -20.57 8.42 -1.84
N LEU A 106 -21.12 7.94 -2.94
CA LEU A 106 -21.05 8.56 -4.25
C LEU A 106 -22.42 9.14 -4.63
N PRO A 107 -22.47 10.19 -5.44
CA PRO A 107 -23.71 10.65 -6.03
C PRO A 107 -24.26 9.61 -7.03
N ALA A 108 -25.56 9.67 -7.33
CA ALA A 108 -26.26 8.61 -8.04
C ALA A 108 -25.72 8.37 -9.45
N GLU A 109 -25.27 9.41 -10.15
CA GLU A 109 -24.64 9.29 -11.47
C GLU A 109 -23.33 8.50 -11.40
N ALA A 110 -22.48 8.79 -10.42
CA ALA A 110 -21.22 8.08 -10.22
C ALA A 110 -21.43 6.63 -9.79
N GLU A 111 -22.45 6.35 -8.97
CA GLU A 111 -22.83 4.98 -8.66
C GLU A 111 -23.27 4.23 -9.92
N ARG A 112 -24.04 4.88 -10.80
CA ARG A 112 -24.50 4.27 -12.06
C ARG A 112 -23.33 3.90 -12.97
N ASP A 113 -22.37 4.80 -13.14
CA ASP A 113 -21.18 4.54 -13.96
C ASP A 113 -20.39 3.31 -13.47
N ILE A 114 -20.31 3.11 -12.15
CA ILE A 114 -19.68 1.92 -11.56
C ILE A 114 -20.56 0.68 -11.76
N LEU A 115 -21.86 0.78 -11.50
CA LEU A 115 -22.79 -0.35 -11.58
C LEU A 115 -22.89 -0.91 -13.01
N ASP A 116 -22.83 -0.06 -14.03
CA ASP A 116 -22.79 -0.48 -15.44
C ASP A 116 -21.53 -1.27 -15.81
N ARG A 117 -20.49 -1.23 -14.97
CA ARG A 117 -19.17 -1.86 -15.18
C ARG A 117 -18.83 -2.96 -14.18
N SER A 118 -19.73 -3.28 -13.26
CA SER A 118 -19.44 -4.19 -12.16
C SER A 118 -20.59 -5.14 -11.89
N ALA A 119 -20.31 -6.20 -11.14
CA ALA A 119 -21.35 -7.08 -10.61
C ALA A 119 -22.00 -6.51 -9.34
N ALA A 120 -21.26 -5.68 -8.60
CA ALA A 120 -21.77 -5.02 -7.41
C ALA A 120 -20.98 -3.78 -7.04
N LEU A 121 -21.70 -2.84 -6.41
CA LEU A 121 -21.14 -1.73 -5.66
C LEU A 121 -21.45 -1.90 -4.17
N ILE A 122 -20.40 -1.90 -3.35
CA ILE A 122 -20.49 -2.00 -1.89
C ILE A 122 -20.04 -0.67 -1.30
N THR A 123 -20.99 0.10 -0.75
CA THR A 123 -20.72 1.38 -0.11
C THR A 123 -20.62 1.17 1.40
N ARG A 124 -19.52 1.63 2.00
CA ARG A 124 -19.20 1.39 3.42
C ARG A 124 -18.62 2.64 4.10
N PRO A 125 -18.63 2.73 5.43
CA PRO A 125 -17.88 3.75 6.16
C PRO A 125 -16.38 3.69 5.87
N ASN A 126 -15.69 4.83 5.85
CA ASN A 126 -14.24 4.90 5.72
C ASN A 126 -13.52 4.42 7.00
N PHE A 127 -13.49 3.11 7.22
CA PHE A 127 -12.85 2.47 8.37
C PHE A 127 -12.02 1.27 7.91
N GLY A 128 -10.79 1.08 8.39
CA GLY A 128 -9.99 -0.12 8.08
C GLY A 128 -9.19 -0.08 6.77
N TYR A 129 -9.05 1.09 6.14
CA TYR A 129 -8.37 1.29 4.85
C TYR A 129 -8.82 0.29 3.76
N ASP A 130 -7.90 -0.11 2.89
CA ASP A 130 -8.08 -1.04 1.79
C ASP A 130 -8.47 -2.44 2.29
N PHE A 131 -7.82 -2.96 3.34
CA PHE A 131 -8.18 -4.27 3.89
C PHE A 131 -9.57 -4.34 4.51
N GLY A 132 -10.08 -3.23 5.05
CA GLY A 132 -11.48 -3.11 5.45
C GLY A 132 -12.41 -3.25 4.25
N GLY A 133 -12.06 -2.61 3.13
CA GLY A 133 -12.75 -2.76 1.85
C GLY A 133 -12.67 -4.18 1.28
N TYR A 134 -11.47 -4.77 1.26
CA TYR A 134 -11.27 -6.16 0.82
C TYR A 134 -12.07 -7.14 1.67
N ARG A 135 -12.15 -6.95 2.99
CA ARG A 135 -12.99 -7.80 3.87
C ARG A 135 -14.45 -7.76 3.43
N ASP A 136 -15.00 -6.59 3.16
CA ASP A 136 -16.41 -6.47 2.78
C ASP A 136 -16.67 -7.00 1.36
N GLY A 137 -15.71 -6.84 0.44
CA GLY A 137 -15.73 -7.49 -0.88
C GLY A 137 -15.64 -9.02 -0.78
N VAL A 138 -14.74 -9.56 0.04
CA VAL A 138 -14.61 -11.00 0.27
C VAL A 138 -15.91 -11.56 0.86
N ARG A 139 -16.49 -10.88 1.85
CA ARG A 139 -17.78 -11.29 2.43
C ARG A 139 -18.93 -11.31 1.43
N PHE A 140 -18.88 -10.46 0.41
CA PHE A 140 -19.87 -10.48 -0.67
C PHE A 140 -19.73 -11.69 -1.58
N ILE A 141 -18.49 -12.11 -1.89
CA ILE A 141 -18.23 -13.26 -2.78
C ILE A 141 -18.27 -14.61 -2.06
N LEU A 142 -18.13 -14.64 -0.72
CA LEU A 142 -18.07 -15.89 0.06
C LEU A 142 -19.19 -16.90 -0.27
N PRO A 143 -20.47 -16.49 -0.49
CA PRO A 143 -21.52 -17.43 -0.91
C PRO A 143 -21.26 -18.16 -2.23
N HIS A 144 -20.42 -17.59 -3.11
CA HIS A 144 -20.06 -18.12 -4.42
C HIS A 144 -18.59 -18.58 -4.50
N VAL A 145 -17.89 -18.63 -3.37
CA VAL A 145 -16.42 -18.84 -3.33
C VAL A 145 -15.98 -20.12 -4.05
N ASN A 146 -16.77 -21.19 -3.97
CA ASN A 146 -16.49 -22.48 -4.60
C ASN A 146 -16.51 -22.44 -6.14
N GLN A 147 -16.99 -21.36 -6.74
CA GLN A 147 -17.03 -21.16 -8.19
C GLN A 147 -15.88 -20.27 -8.69
N ILE A 148 -15.05 -19.73 -7.78
CA ILE A 148 -14.02 -18.76 -8.12
C ILE A 148 -12.70 -19.47 -8.37
N ASP A 149 -12.23 -19.40 -9.60
CA ASP A 149 -10.91 -19.89 -10.05
C ASP A 149 -9.83 -18.85 -9.81
N HIS A 150 -10.18 -17.56 -9.84
CA HIS A 150 -9.25 -16.47 -9.59
C HIS A 150 -9.91 -15.28 -8.87
N LEU A 151 -9.27 -14.81 -7.81
CA LEU A 151 -9.64 -13.59 -7.11
C LEU A 151 -8.50 -12.57 -7.18
N ALA A 152 -8.77 -11.42 -7.77
CA ALA A 152 -7.85 -10.28 -7.76
C ALA A 152 -8.28 -9.21 -6.76
N PHE A 153 -7.30 -8.55 -6.15
CA PHE A 153 -7.46 -7.35 -5.37
C PHE A 153 -6.77 -6.18 -6.04
N PHE A 154 -7.48 -5.07 -6.13
CA PHE A 154 -6.94 -3.79 -6.53
C PHE A 154 -7.39 -2.69 -5.59
N ASN A 155 -6.59 -1.64 -5.44
CA ASN A 155 -7.03 -0.40 -4.81
C ASN A 155 -6.54 0.84 -5.53
N ASP A 156 -7.19 1.97 -5.27
CA ASP A 156 -6.93 3.25 -5.92
C ASP A 156 -5.72 4.02 -5.37
N SER A 157 -4.85 3.38 -4.56
CA SER A 157 -3.59 3.99 -4.12
C SER A 157 -2.55 4.12 -5.23
N THR A 158 -2.83 3.52 -6.39
CA THR A 158 -2.04 3.58 -7.63
C THR A 158 -2.90 4.05 -8.79
N TRP A 159 -2.29 4.74 -9.76
CA TRP A 159 -2.82 4.85 -11.12
C TRP A 159 -2.45 3.60 -11.91
N PHE A 160 -3.43 2.97 -12.56
CA PHE A 160 -3.25 1.79 -13.41
C PHE A 160 -4.47 1.58 -14.35
N PRO A 161 -4.28 0.89 -15.48
CA PRO A 161 -2.98 0.55 -16.08
C PRO A 161 -2.31 1.80 -16.65
N LEU A 162 -0.98 1.87 -16.61
CA LEU A 162 -0.22 2.85 -17.41
C LEU A 162 0.02 2.34 -18.83
N ASN A 163 0.27 1.05 -18.98
CA ASN A 163 0.30 0.34 -20.25
C ASN A 163 -0.96 -0.53 -20.39
N PRO A 164 -2.01 -0.05 -21.11
CA PRO A 164 -3.26 -0.80 -21.25
C PRO A 164 -3.10 -2.09 -22.08
N ASP A 165 -2.08 -2.18 -22.95
CA ASP A 165 -1.82 -3.38 -23.75
C ASP A 165 -1.19 -4.51 -22.92
N ARG A 166 -0.70 -4.19 -21.71
CA ARG A 166 -0.13 -5.17 -20.79
C ARG A 166 -1.20 -5.71 -19.84
N ASP A 167 -1.62 -6.95 -20.08
CA ASP A 167 -2.48 -7.72 -19.18
C ASP A 167 -1.68 -8.28 -17.99
N TRP A 168 -1.61 -7.51 -16.91
CA TRP A 168 -0.96 -7.92 -15.66
C TRP A 168 -1.62 -9.16 -15.02
N LEU A 169 -2.93 -9.35 -15.18
CA LEU A 169 -3.64 -10.48 -14.60
C LEU A 169 -3.21 -11.78 -15.28
N LYS A 170 -3.10 -11.77 -16.61
CA LYS A 170 -2.56 -12.89 -17.39
C LYS A 170 -1.09 -13.16 -17.08
N GLU A 171 -0.25 -12.11 -16.93
CA GLU A 171 1.14 -12.28 -16.50
C GLU A 171 1.23 -12.93 -15.11
N ALA A 172 0.38 -12.51 -14.17
CA ALA A 172 0.32 -13.05 -12.82
C ALA A 172 -0.18 -14.50 -12.80
N GLU A 173 -1.23 -14.82 -13.56
CA GLU A 173 -1.71 -16.21 -13.76
C GLU A 173 -0.60 -17.10 -14.35
N GLY A 174 0.15 -16.58 -15.32
CA GLY A 174 1.24 -17.29 -15.99
C GLY A 174 2.41 -17.69 -15.08
N LEU A 175 2.52 -17.13 -13.88
CA LEU A 175 3.49 -17.57 -12.87
C LEU A 175 3.10 -18.90 -12.21
N GLY A 176 1.85 -19.34 -12.33
CA GLY A 176 1.38 -20.62 -11.79
C GLY A 176 1.42 -20.71 -10.26
N ALA A 177 1.48 -19.58 -9.56
CA ALA A 177 1.51 -19.51 -8.10
C ALA A 177 0.13 -19.20 -7.51
N ASP A 178 -0.11 -19.64 -6.27
CA ASP A 178 -1.40 -19.44 -5.58
C ASP A 178 -1.62 -18.00 -5.12
N TYR A 179 -0.55 -17.26 -4.87
CA TYR A 179 -0.58 -15.89 -4.38
C TYR A 179 0.46 -15.03 -5.09
N VAL A 180 0.01 -14.11 -5.94
CA VAL A 180 0.87 -13.29 -6.77
C VAL A 180 0.63 -11.81 -6.51
N GLY A 181 1.63 -11.10 -5.98
CA GLY A 181 1.61 -9.64 -5.95
C GLY A 181 2.25 -9.05 -7.21
N SER A 182 1.95 -7.80 -7.56
CA SER A 182 2.81 -7.12 -8.56
C SER A 182 4.23 -7.00 -8.02
N VAL A 183 4.37 -6.74 -6.71
CA VAL A 183 5.66 -6.58 -6.08
C VAL A 183 5.62 -6.96 -4.59
N SER A 184 6.77 -7.40 -4.07
CA SER A 184 6.98 -7.69 -2.66
C SER A 184 7.85 -6.63 -1.98
N HIS A 185 7.68 -6.47 -0.67
CA HIS A 185 8.45 -5.55 0.15
C HIS A 185 9.01 -6.23 1.41
N CYS A 186 10.01 -5.59 2.00
CA CYS A 186 10.69 -6.03 3.22
C CYS A 186 11.21 -7.48 3.19
N GLY A 187 11.83 -7.90 2.09
CA GLY A 187 12.62 -9.15 2.07
C GLY A 187 14.05 -8.99 2.59
N MET A 188 14.42 -7.78 3.00
CA MET A 188 15.67 -7.41 3.66
C MET A 188 15.33 -6.41 4.76
N ASP A 189 16.19 -6.29 5.78
CA ASP A 189 15.99 -5.36 6.90
C ASP A 189 16.06 -3.89 6.41
N PRO A 190 14.95 -3.12 6.46
CA PRO A 190 14.98 -1.72 6.05
C PRO A 190 15.92 -0.88 6.90
N ASP A 191 16.19 -1.25 8.15
CA ASP A 191 17.08 -0.51 9.06
C ASP A 191 18.54 -0.93 8.95
N GLY A 192 18.83 -1.99 8.18
CA GLY A 192 20.17 -2.49 7.94
C GLY A 192 21.11 -1.46 7.30
N LYS A 193 22.39 -1.53 7.66
CA LYS A 193 23.48 -0.72 7.09
C LYS A 193 24.06 -1.42 5.86
N TRP A 194 23.23 -1.61 4.85
CA TRP A 194 23.59 -2.31 3.62
C TRP A 194 24.58 -1.52 2.77
N ASP A 195 25.57 -2.22 2.25
CA ASP A 195 26.52 -1.75 1.26
C ASP A 195 26.62 -2.78 0.12
N PHE A 196 25.79 -2.62 -0.91
CA PHE A 196 25.68 -3.54 -2.04
C PHE A 196 26.86 -3.47 -3.04
N ARG A 197 27.94 -2.79 -2.65
CA ARG A 197 29.26 -2.98 -3.27
C ARG A 197 29.92 -4.25 -2.78
N LYS A 198 29.55 -4.73 -1.58
CA LYS A 198 30.12 -5.92 -0.92
C LYS A 198 29.07 -6.91 -0.41
N ASP A 199 27.92 -6.42 0.03
CA ASP A 199 26.85 -7.26 0.60
C ASP A 199 26.03 -7.90 -0.53
N PRO A 200 25.65 -9.18 -0.39
CA PRO A 200 24.89 -9.87 -1.42
C PRO A 200 23.44 -9.40 -1.47
N TRP A 201 22.88 -9.31 -2.68
CA TRP A 201 21.45 -9.06 -2.88
C TRP A 201 20.66 -10.36 -2.69
N VAL A 202 20.12 -10.57 -1.49
CA VAL A 202 19.32 -11.76 -1.15
C VAL A 202 18.00 -11.32 -0.55
N ILE A 203 16.91 -11.73 -1.18
CA ILE A 203 15.55 -11.49 -0.70
C ILE A 203 15.10 -12.72 0.08
N ASP A 204 14.86 -12.56 1.38
CA ASP A 204 14.34 -13.60 2.26
C ASP A 204 12.82 -13.46 2.42
N PRO A 205 12.00 -14.34 1.81
CA PRO A 205 10.55 -14.33 2.00
C PRO A 205 10.13 -14.73 3.42
N ASN A 206 11.02 -15.33 4.22
CA ASN A 206 10.77 -15.66 5.62
C ASN A 206 11.08 -14.49 6.57
N TYR A 207 11.61 -13.38 6.07
CA TYR A 207 11.85 -12.21 6.90
C TYR A 207 10.55 -11.76 7.56
N ARG A 208 10.61 -11.43 8.86
CA ARG A 208 9.41 -11.32 9.73
C ARG A 208 8.32 -10.39 9.19
N ILE A 209 8.73 -9.36 8.43
CA ILE A 209 7.86 -8.33 7.88
C ILE A 209 7.77 -8.38 6.35
N PHE A 210 8.25 -9.45 5.71
CA PHE A 210 8.06 -9.67 4.27
C PHE A 210 6.56 -9.74 3.94
N HIS A 211 6.17 -9.07 2.87
CA HIS A 211 4.80 -9.08 2.37
C HIS A 211 4.72 -8.69 0.90
N TYR A 212 3.60 -9.05 0.28
CA TYR A 212 3.20 -8.55 -1.02
C TYR A 212 2.33 -7.30 -0.87
N CYS A 213 2.60 -6.29 -1.69
CA CYS A 213 1.91 -5.01 -1.58
C CYS A 213 0.45 -5.13 -2.04
N SER A 214 -0.49 -4.61 -1.24
CA SER A 214 -1.93 -4.88 -1.40
C SER A 214 -2.64 -4.17 -2.56
N PHE A 215 -1.94 -3.31 -3.31
CA PHE A 215 -2.56 -2.54 -4.40
C PHE A 215 -2.86 -3.38 -5.65
N SER A 216 -2.24 -4.55 -5.78
CA SER A 216 -2.44 -5.49 -6.88
C SER A 216 -2.01 -6.89 -6.44
N ILE A 217 -2.99 -7.75 -6.14
CA ILE A 217 -2.78 -9.14 -5.74
C ILE A 217 -3.70 -10.03 -6.57
N LEU A 218 -3.19 -11.16 -7.04
CA LEU A 218 -3.97 -12.25 -7.63
C LEU A 218 -3.85 -13.49 -6.74
N MET A 219 -4.98 -14.18 -6.56
CA MET A 219 -5.07 -15.41 -5.78
C MET A 219 -5.73 -16.51 -6.59
N SER A 220 -5.19 -17.72 -6.52
CA SER A 220 -5.77 -18.91 -7.14
C SER A 220 -7.05 -19.35 -6.43
N GLY A 221 -7.92 -20.05 -7.14
CA GLY A 221 -9.12 -20.66 -6.59
C GLY A 221 -8.78 -21.64 -5.46
N ARG A 222 -7.68 -22.38 -5.57
CA ARG A 222 -7.17 -23.26 -4.51
C ARG A 222 -6.95 -22.51 -3.19
N LEU A 223 -6.35 -21.32 -3.23
CA LEU A 223 -6.19 -20.47 -2.04
C LEU A 223 -7.52 -19.86 -1.59
N VAL A 224 -8.28 -19.28 -2.51
CA VAL A 224 -9.52 -18.54 -2.19
C VAL A 224 -10.61 -19.44 -1.60
N GLN A 225 -10.66 -20.71 -2.02
CA GLN A 225 -11.60 -21.71 -1.54
C GLN A 225 -11.11 -22.40 -0.25
N SER A 226 -9.94 -22.04 0.26
CA SER A 226 -9.34 -22.74 1.41
C SER A 226 -9.99 -22.33 2.75
N PRO A 227 -10.02 -23.24 3.74
CA PRO A 227 -10.45 -22.91 5.09
C PRO A 227 -9.61 -21.79 5.73
N GLU A 228 -8.32 -21.70 5.41
CA GLU A 228 -7.40 -20.69 5.93
C GLU A 228 -7.74 -19.29 5.40
N PHE A 229 -8.08 -19.17 4.11
CA PHE A 229 -8.57 -17.93 3.53
C PHE A 229 -9.87 -17.48 4.20
N ALA A 230 -10.85 -18.39 4.31
CA ALA A 230 -12.12 -18.09 4.98
C ALA A 230 -11.91 -17.68 6.45
N ALA A 231 -11.03 -18.38 7.17
CA ALA A 231 -10.69 -18.08 8.55
C ALA A 231 -9.99 -16.73 8.71
N PHE A 232 -9.07 -16.37 7.81
CA PHE A 232 -8.38 -15.09 7.81
C PHE A 232 -9.39 -13.93 7.73
N TRP A 233 -10.27 -13.94 6.73
CA TRP A 233 -11.23 -12.84 6.52
C TRP A 233 -12.34 -12.79 7.56
N ARG A 234 -12.81 -13.94 8.05
CA ARG A 234 -13.77 -14.01 9.16
C ARG A 234 -13.19 -13.36 10.42
N ASN A 235 -11.90 -13.56 10.67
CA ASN A 235 -11.22 -13.08 11.87
C ASN A 235 -10.50 -11.74 11.68
N TYR A 236 -10.48 -11.18 10.47
CA TYR A 236 -9.75 -9.95 10.16
C TYR A 236 -10.27 -8.78 11.00
N ARG A 237 -9.36 -8.12 11.71
CA ARG A 237 -9.65 -7.03 12.66
C ARG A 237 -9.26 -5.70 12.05
N ALA A 238 -10.19 -5.15 11.27
CA ALA A 238 -10.06 -3.82 10.66
C ALA A 238 -9.78 -2.74 11.72
N THR A 239 -8.97 -1.75 11.36
CA THR A 239 -8.49 -0.68 12.25
C THR A 239 -8.08 0.54 11.43
N ASP A 240 -8.24 1.75 11.99
CA ASP A 240 -7.79 3.00 11.34
C ASP A 240 -6.34 3.37 11.64
N ASP A 241 -5.62 2.51 12.37
CA ASP A 241 -4.18 2.64 12.50
C ASP A 241 -3.48 1.99 11.28
N LYS A 242 -2.82 2.82 10.47
CA LYS A 242 -2.18 2.38 9.21
C LYS A 242 -1.06 1.34 9.44
N PRO A 243 -0.10 1.54 10.38
CA PRO A 243 0.89 0.50 10.69
C PRO A 243 0.25 -0.82 11.09
N THR A 244 -0.78 -0.79 11.94
CA THR A 244 -1.51 -1.99 12.34
C THR A 244 -2.24 -2.65 11.17
N THR A 245 -2.76 -1.87 10.21
CA THR A 245 -3.36 -2.39 8.98
C THR A 245 -2.33 -3.11 8.11
N ILE A 246 -1.12 -2.57 7.96
CA ILE A 246 -0.03 -3.25 7.22
C ILE A 246 0.33 -4.57 7.94
N VAL A 247 0.47 -4.54 9.27
CA VAL A 247 0.83 -5.73 10.05
C VAL A 247 -0.25 -6.82 10.00
N ARG A 248 -1.53 -6.45 10.18
CA ARG A 248 -2.63 -7.43 10.20
C ARG A 248 -3.09 -7.82 8.79
N GLY A 249 -2.97 -6.89 7.85
CA GLY A 249 -3.39 -7.01 6.46
C GLY A 249 -2.25 -7.56 5.61
N GLU A 250 -1.40 -6.71 5.05
CA GLU A 250 -0.37 -7.10 4.07
C GLU A 250 0.55 -8.22 4.60
N ILE A 251 1.13 -8.03 5.79
CA ILE A 251 2.00 -9.01 6.43
C ILE A 251 1.17 -10.22 6.89
N GLY A 252 0.03 -9.99 7.54
CA GLY A 252 -0.82 -11.08 8.04
C GLY A 252 -1.30 -12.04 6.93
N LEU A 253 -1.78 -11.50 5.81
CA LEU A 253 -2.25 -12.26 4.66
C LEU A 253 -1.10 -13.01 4.00
N SER A 254 0.02 -12.33 3.72
CA SER A 254 1.20 -12.97 3.11
C SER A 254 1.74 -14.10 4.00
N ARG A 255 1.80 -13.90 5.32
CA ARG A 255 2.25 -14.93 6.26
C ARG A 255 1.28 -16.09 6.38
N MET A 256 -0.03 -15.84 6.34
CA MET A 256 -1.02 -16.91 6.32
C MET A 256 -0.80 -17.81 5.09
N VAL A 257 -0.67 -17.21 3.90
CA VAL A 257 -0.41 -17.93 2.66
C VAL A 257 0.84 -18.81 2.76
N MET A 258 1.97 -18.21 3.17
CA MET A 258 3.26 -18.91 3.27
C MET A 258 3.23 -20.01 4.34
N ALA A 259 2.66 -19.74 5.52
CA ALA A 259 2.59 -20.71 6.62
C ALA A 259 1.67 -21.90 6.30
N SER A 260 0.68 -21.70 5.42
CA SER A 260 -0.22 -22.75 4.92
C SER A 260 0.35 -23.53 3.73
N GLY A 261 1.58 -23.25 3.30
CA GLY A 261 2.25 -23.98 2.21
C GLY A 261 1.73 -23.67 0.81
N PHE A 262 1.04 -22.54 0.63
CA PHE A 262 0.67 -22.06 -0.69
C PHE A 262 1.88 -21.47 -1.42
N SER A 263 1.93 -21.69 -2.74
CA SER A 263 2.97 -21.10 -3.58
C SER A 263 2.75 -19.61 -3.75
N HIS A 264 3.82 -18.84 -3.85
CA HIS A 264 3.73 -17.38 -3.96
C HIS A 264 4.82 -16.80 -4.88
N ALA A 265 4.51 -15.71 -5.57
CA ALA A 265 5.43 -15.07 -6.52
C ALA A 265 5.12 -13.57 -6.68
N ALA A 266 6.02 -12.84 -7.36
CA ALA A 266 5.74 -11.48 -7.82
C ALA A 266 6.07 -11.35 -9.31
N THR A 267 5.28 -10.57 -10.05
CA THR A 267 5.63 -10.24 -11.45
C THR A 267 6.92 -9.42 -11.50
N LEU A 268 7.05 -8.40 -10.64
CA LEU A 268 8.32 -7.72 -10.35
C LEU A 268 9.08 -8.46 -9.23
N ALA A 269 9.73 -9.57 -9.59
CA ALA A 269 10.52 -10.36 -8.64
C ALA A 269 11.72 -9.55 -8.12
N SER A 270 11.68 -9.11 -6.85
CA SER A 270 12.75 -8.32 -6.23
C SER A 270 14.10 -9.04 -6.23
N ALA A 271 14.12 -10.36 -6.13
CA ALA A 271 15.36 -11.15 -6.16
C ALA A 271 16.15 -11.00 -7.48
N LYS A 272 15.46 -10.74 -8.60
CA LYS A 272 16.10 -10.56 -9.92
C LYS A 272 16.71 -9.16 -10.11
N LEU A 273 16.40 -8.19 -9.24
CA LEU A 273 16.85 -6.80 -9.40
C LEU A 273 18.37 -6.66 -9.30
N GLY A 274 19.00 -7.25 -8.29
CA GLY A 274 20.46 -7.18 -8.11
C GLY A 274 21.24 -7.65 -9.35
N PRO A 275 21.00 -8.89 -9.84
CA PRO A 275 21.62 -9.39 -11.08
C PRO A 275 21.32 -8.50 -12.29
N LEU A 276 20.08 -8.08 -12.48
CA LEU A 276 19.69 -7.21 -13.60
C LEU A 276 20.51 -5.91 -13.61
N LEU A 277 20.59 -5.21 -12.47
CA LEU A 277 21.36 -3.96 -12.38
C LEU A 277 22.87 -4.18 -12.52
N ALA A 278 23.39 -5.37 -12.25
CA ALA A 278 24.81 -5.66 -12.42
C ALA A 278 25.22 -5.77 -13.91
N GLU A 279 24.26 -6.05 -14.80
CA GLU A 279 24.48 -6.19 -16.24
C GLU A 279 24.26 -4.88 -17.01
N LEU A 280 23.65 -3.87 -16.38
CA LEU A 280 23.39 -2.58 -17.03
C LEU A 280 24.66 -1.72 -17.15
N PRO A 281 24.82 -0.97 -18.25
CA PRO A 281 25.91 -0.03 -18.40
C PRO A 281 25.76 1.17 -17.45
N GLU A 282 26.88 1.82 -17.15
CA GLU A 282 26.95 2.89 -16.14
C GLU A 282 26.04 4.09 -16.45
N ASP A 283 25.94 4.48 -17.72
CA ASP A 283 25.05 5.56 -18.16
C ASP A 283 23.57 5.24 -17.93
N HIS A 284 23.20 3.96 -18.03
CA HIS A 284 21.85 3.49 -17.74
C HIS A 284 21.59 3.44 -16.24
N LEU A 285 22.54 2.93 -15.45
CA LEU A 285 22.45 2.98 -13.99
C LEU A 285 22.32 4.42 -13.47
N ARG A 286 23.03 5.37 -14.10
CA ARG A 286 22.94 6.79 -13.76
C ARG A 286 21.55 7.34 -14.05
N ARG A 287 20.97 7.04 -15.22
CA ARG A 287 19.58 7.41 -15.55
C ARG A 287 18.57 6.86 -14.54
N ILE A 288 18.69 5.58 -14.19
CA ILE A 288 17.82 4.97 -13.17
C ILE A 288 17.97 5.71 -11.84
N ALA A 289 19.21 5.99 -11.40
CA ALA A 289 19.48 6.69 -10.16
C ALA A 289 18.92 8.13 -10.13
N GLU A 290 18.91 8.83 -11.26
CA GLU A 290 18.30 10.17 -11.42
C GLU A 290 16.77 10.13 -11.29
N GLU A 291 16.14 9.03 -11.74
CA GLU A 291 14.68 8.87 -11.76
C GLU A 291 14.10 8.27 -10.46
N ILE A 292 14.94 7.81 -9.52
CA ILE A 292 14.46 7.26 -8.24
C ILE A 292 13.58 8.28 -7.51
N VAL A 293 12.39 7.83 -7.09
CA VAL A 293 11.47 8.63 -6.28
C VAL A 293 11.69 8.34 -4.80
N ILE A 294 12.07 9.36 -4.03
CA ILE A 294 12.34 9.24 -2.58
C ILE A 294 11.35 10.09 -1.77
N PRO A 295 10.15 9.57 -1.46
CA PRO A 295 9.11 10.33 -0.77
C PRO A 295 9.49 10.75 0.66
N ALA A 296 10.06 9.85 1.47
CA ALA A 296 10.07 10.02 2.93
C ALA A 296 11.46 10.22 3.56
N SER A 297 12.56 9.88 2.87
CA SER A 297 13.90 9.86 3.47
C SER A 297 14.76 11.04 3.02
N ALA A 298 14.88 12.07 3.87
CA ALA A 298 15.79 13.19 3.62
C ALA A 298 17.28 12.75 3.54
N PRO A 299 17.78 11.84 4.41
CA PRO A 299 19.16 11.35 4.28
C PRO A 299 19.43 10.64 2.95
N LEU A 300 18.48 9.82 2.47
CA LEU A 300 18.65 9.12 1.20
C LEU A 300 18.57 10.06 -0.01
N ARG A 301 17.77 11.14 0.07
CA ARG A 301 17.80 12.21 -0.96
C ARG A 301 19.12 12.95 -1.00
N ALA A 302 19.69 13.27 0.17
CA ALA A 302 21.01 13.90 0.24
C ALA A 302 22.10 12.97 -0.33
N GLU A 303 22.01 11.66 -0.05
CA GLU A 303 22.89 10.66 -0.64
C GLU A 303 22.74 10.58 -2.16
N GLN A 304 21.51 10.51 -2.68
CA GLN A 304 21.25 10.54 -4.12
C GLN A 304 21.85 11.78 -4.77
N ALA A 305 21.63 12.97 -4.20
CA ALA A 305 22.17 14.22 -4.72
C ALA A 305 23.71 14.23 -4.74
N ALA A 306 24.35 13.74 -3.67
CA ALA A 306 25.81 13.67 -3.60
C ALA A 306 26.40 12.70 -4.64
N VAL A 307 25.81 11.52 -4.79
CA VAL A 307 26.23 10.50 -5.78
C VAL A 307 26.04 11.01 -7.22
N LEU A 308 24.95 11.73 -7.49
CA LEU A 308 24.69 12.26 -8.83
C LEU A 308 25.51 13.50 -9.17
N ALA A 309 25.86 14.33 -8.17
CA ALA A 309 26.71 15.51 -8.38
C ALA A 309 28.14 15.14 -8.79
N ASP A 310 28.63 13.96 -8.37
CA ASP A 310 29.93 13.45 -8.78
C ASP A 310 29.82 12.71 -10.13
N LYS A 311 30.29 13.37 -11.18
CA LYS A 311 30.36 12.80 -12.54
C LYS A 311 31.31 11.61 -12.65
N ALA A 312 32.23 11.43 -11.70
CA ALA A 312 33.15 10.29 -11.65
C ALA A 312 32.59 9.10 -10.85
N THR A 313 31.38 9.20 -10.30
CA THR A 313 30.71 8.08 -9.63
C THR A 313 30.55 6.90 -10.60
N ASP A 314 31.06 5.75 -10.16
CA ASP A 314 31.07 4.50 -10.92
C ASP A 314 29.75 3.71 -10.85
N GLY A 315 29.59 2.76 -11.77
CA GLY A 315 28.45 1.84 -11.82
C GLY A 315 28.14 1.13 -10.49
N PRO A 316 29.12 0.54 -9.77
CA PRO A 316 28.90 -0.06 -8.45
C PRO A 316 28.30 0.89 -7.41
N ALA A 317 28.74 2.15 -7.34
CA ALA A 317 28.17 3.15 -6.44
C ALA A 317 26.72 3.51 -6.80
N LEU A 318 26.42 3.67 -8.11
CA LEU A 318 25.06 3.91 -8.61
C LEU A 318 24.13 2.73 -8.28
N ARG A 319 24.57 1.50 -8.54
CA ARG A 319 23.82 0.29 -8.19
C ARG A 319 23.56 0.20 -6.69
N ASN A 320 24.55 0.54 -5.86
CA ASN A 320 24.39 0.55 -4.41
C ASN A 320 23.32 1.55 -3.97
N LEU A 321 23.31 2.77 -4.51
CA LEU A 321 22.27 3.76 -4.24
C LEU A 321 20.88 3.23 -4.62
N ILE A 322 20.74 2.65 -5.83
CA ILE A 322 19.47 2.11 -6.32
C ILE A 322 18.94 1.01 -5.38
N LEU A 323 19.76 0.01 -5.07
CA LEU A 323 19.36 -1.11 -4.22
C LEU A 323 19.04 -0.67 -2.79
N ARG A 324 19.80 0.30 -2.24
CA ARG A 324 19.49 0.89 -0.93
C ARG A 324 18.16 1.64 -0.94
N ALA A 325 17.84 2.36 -2.01
CA ALA A 325 16.54 3.03 -2.14
C ALA A 325 15.37 2.04 -2.13
N VAL A 326 15.52 0.91 -2.82
CA VAL A 326 14.53 -0.18 -2.85
C VAL A 326 14.34 -0.80 -1.46
N VAL A 327 15.43 -1.08 -0.72
CA VAL A 327 15.32 -1.65 0.64
C VAL A 327 14.67 -0.67 1.61
N LYS A 328 15.02 0.62 1.55
CA LYS A 328 14.54 1.63 2.49
C LYS A 328 13.08 2.04 2.27
N GLN A 329 12.58 2.01 1.04
CA GLN A 329 11.26 2.58 0.70
C GLN A 329 10.32 1.62 -0.02
N GLY A 330 10.88 0.58 -0.63
CA GLY A 330 10.15 -0.37 -1.44
C GLY A 330 10.21 -0.05 -2.94
N PRO A 331 10.24 -1.10 -3.77
CA PRO A 331 10.38 -0.98 -5.23
C PRO A 331 9.22 -0.19 -5.86
N ALA A 332 7.98 -0.38 -5.38
CA ALA A 332 6.79 0.33 -5.87
C ALA A 332 6.88 1.87 -5.80
N TYR A 333 7.78 2.38 -4.95
CA TYR A 333 8.09 3.81 -4.87
C TYR A 333 9.40 4.12 -5.58
N ALA A 334 10.48 3.49 -5.14
CA ALA A 334 11.84 3.86 -5.54
C ALA A 334 12.09 3.69 -7.04
N LEU A 335 11.49 2.68 -7.68
CA LEU A 335 11.80 2.28 -9.05
C LEU A 335 10.62 2.35 -10.00
N ALA A 336 9.53 3.06 -9.63
CA ALA A 336 8.33 3.10 -10.45
C ALA A 336 8.60 3.42 -11.94
N PRO A 337 9.34 4.48 -12.32
CA PRO A 337 9.65 4.76 -13.72
C PRO A 337 10.32 3.57 -14.44
N PHE A 338 11.45 3.09 -13.92
CA PHE A 338 12.21 1.95 -14.47
C PHE A 338 11.39 0.66 -14.55
N ASP A 339 10.64 0.33 -13.50
CA ASP A 339 9.83 -0.89 -13.46
C ASP A 339 8.70 -0.86 -14.50
N ILE A 340 8.11 0.32 -14.76
CA ILE A 340 7.03 0.49 -15.74
C ILE A 340 7.57 0.50 -17.17
N THR A 341 8.69 1.19 -17.43
CA THR A 341 9.23 1.34 -18.79
C THR A 341 9.98 0.11 -19.29
N GLU A 342 10.71 -0.57 -18.40
CA GLU A 342 11.70 -1.58 -18.81
C GLU A 342 11.42 -2.98 -18.27
N ARG A 343 10.46 -3.13 -17.34
CA ARG A 343 10.15 -4.42 -16.72
C ARG A 343 8.67 -4.78 -16.89
N THR A 344 8.01 -5.22 -15.83
CA THR A 344 6.61 -5.70 -15.82
C THR A 344 5.71 -4.82 -14.95
N GLY A 345 6.13 -3.57 -14.67
CA GLY A 345 5.35 -2.63 -13.88
C GLY A 345 4.17 -2.08 -14.67
N ASN A 346 3.03 -1.90 -13.99
CA ASN A 346 1.86 -1.25 -14.58
C ASN A 346 1.11 -0.33 -13.59
N PHE A 347 1.72 -0.08 -12.43
CA PHE A 347 1.08 0.58 -11.29
C PHE A 347 1.98 1.72 -10.79
N LEU A 348 1.47 2.95 -10.79
CA LEU A 348 2.20 4.12 -10.30
C LEU A 348 1.56 4.63 -9.01
N LYS A 349 2.32 4.69 -7.90
CA LYS A 349 1.81 5.17 -6.61
C LYS A 349 1.42 6.65 -6.65
N LYS A 350 0.26 6.97 -6.07
CA LYS A 350 -0.27 8.35 -6.00
C LYS A 350 0.35 9.18 -4.88
N SER A 351 0.65 8.56 -3.74
CA SER A 351 1.12 9.26 -2.54
C SER A 351 2.41 10.10 -2.70
N PRO A 352 3.40 9.76 -3.56
CA PRO A 352 4.58 10.60 -3.74
C PRO A 352 4.26 12.05 -4.14
N VAL A 353 3.15 12.27 -4.85
CA VAL A 353 2.70 13.60 -5.30
C VAL A 353 2.42 14.55 -4.14
N VAL A 354 1.95 14.05 -2.99
CA VAL A 354 1.60 14.91 -1.85
C VAL A 354 2.62 14.88 -0.72
N LEU A 355 3.61 14.00 -0.78
CA LEU A 355 4.59 13.80 0.28
C LEU A 355 5.76 14.79 0.23
N ASN A 356 6.26 15.16 -0.95
CA ASN A 356 7.21 16.27 -1.11
C ASN A 356 7.24 16.75 -2.56
N GLU A 357 7.74 17.97 -2.78
CA GLU A 357 7.82 18.60 -4.09
C GLU A 357 8.69 17.82 -5.09
N ALA A 358 9.89 17.38 -4.69
CA ALA A 358 10.79 16.66 -5.59
C ALA A 358 10.17 15.38 -6.16
N SER A 359 9.45 14.63 -5.32
CA SER A 359 8.73 13.42 -5.72
C SER A 359 7.52 13.71 -6.60
N ALA A 360 6.81 14.81 -6.35
CA ALA A 360 5.73 15.27 -7.21
C ALA A 360 6.25 15.63 -8.61
N GLN A 361 7.32 16.42 -8.68
CA GLN A 361 7.93 16.82 -9.95
C GLN A 361 8.49 15.62 -10.73
N ALA A 362 9.09 14.64 -10.05
CA ALA A 362 9.52 13.40 -10.68
C ALA A 362 8.33 12.62 -11.26
N THR A 363 7.22 12.54 -10.53
CA THR A 363 5.99 11.88 -10.98
C THR A 363 5.39 12.60 -12.21
N PHE A 364 5.36 13.94 -12.20
CA PHE A 364 4.86 14.72 -13.34
C PHE A 364 5.71 14.52 -14.58
N ARG A 365 7.04 14.65 -14.47
CA ARG A 365 7.96 14.43 -15.59
C ARG A 365 7.77 13.05 -16.20
N PHE A 366 7.65 12.02 -15.37
CA PHE A 366 7.40 10.66 -15.84
C PHE A 366 6.08 10.55 -16.61
N LEU A 367 4.98 11.06 -16.06
CA LEU A 367 3.67 11.00 -16.72
C LEU A 367 3.59 11.89 -17.99
N GLU A 368 4.37 12.97 -18.06
CA GLU A 368 4.48 13.85 -19.24
C GLU A 368 5.19 13.17 -20.41
N THR A 369 6.21 12.34 -20.14
CA THR A 369 7.02 11.69 -21.16
C THR A 369 6.56 10.29 -21.50
N TYR A 370 5.81 9.62 -20.61
CA TYR A 370 5.36 8.25 -20.84
C TYR A 370 4.29 8.20 -21.95
N PRO A 371 4.52 7.42 -23.04
CA PRO A 371 3.71 7.49 -24.25
C PRO A 371 2.41 6.68 -24.14
N SER A 372 1.51 7.11 -23.26
CA SER A 372 0.21 6.46 -23.02
C SER A 372 -0.92 7.49 -22.89
N PRO A 373 -2.10 7.28 -23.51
CA PRO A 373 -3.27 8.11 -23.31
C PRO A 373 -3.68 8.21 -21.83
N GLU A 374 -3.60 7.11 -21.08
CA GLU A 374 -3.91 7.04 -19.67
C GLU A 374 -2.96 7.92 -18.84
N ALA A 375 -1.67 8.00 -19.23
CA ALA A 375 -0.69 8.84 -18.52
C ALA A 375 -1.07 10.32 -18.52
N LYS A 376 -1.69 10.82 -19.61
CA LYS A 376 -2.22 12.20 -19.65
C LYS A 376 -3.34 12.42 -18.64
N VAL A 377 -4.26 11.47 -18.54
CA VAL A 377 -5.36 11.53 -17.56
C VAL A 377 -4.81 11.49 -16.14
N PHE A 378 -3.86 10.59 -15.88
CA PHE A 378 -3.22 10.47 -14.57
C PHE A 378 -2.39 11.71 -14.21
N LEU A 379 -1.75 12.37 -15.19
CA LEU A 379 -1.05 13.63 -14.99
C LEU A 379 -1.98 14.75 -14.54
N ASP A 380 -3.15 14.87 -15.16
CA ASP A 380 -4.14 15.88 -14.78
C ASP A 380 -4.67 15.64 -13.35
N GLU A 381 -4.96 14.39 -13.01
CA GLU A 381 -5.31 14.00 -11.64
C GLU A 381 -4.17 14.26 -10.64
N ALA A 382 -2.92 13.95 -11.00
CA ALA A 382 -1.75 14.19 -10.17
C ALA A 382 -1.55 15.68 -9.88
N ARG A 383 -1.70 16.53 -10.90
CA ARG A 383 -1.60 17.99 -10.76
C ARG A 383 -2.73 18.53 -9.88
N GLU A 384 -3.94 18.01 -10.01
CA GLU A 384 -5.05 18.42 -9.15
C GLU A 384 -4.85 17.96 -7.69
N MET A 385 -4.39 16.73 -7.49
CA MET A 385 -4.02 16.20 -6.18
C MET A 385 -2.94 17.06 -5.52
N TYR A 386 -1.94 17.52 -6.28
CA TYR A 386 -0.90 18.42 -5.80
C TYR A 386 -1.45 19.81 -5.41
N ARG A 387 -2.34 20.39 -6.22
CA ARG A 387 -2.97 21.69 -5.92
C ARG A 387 -3.81 21.65 -4.65
N ARG A 388 -4.47 20.52 -4.38
CA ARG A 388 -5.35 20.32 -3.22
C ARG A 388 -4.61 19.87 -1.96
N LYS A 389 -3.31 19.56 -2.04
CA LYS A 389 -2.58 19.08 -0.86
C LYS A 389 -2.64 20.16 0.24
N PRO A 390 -2.91 19.79 1.49
CA PRO A 390 -2.80 20.75 2.58
C PRO A 390 -1.38 21.33 2.60
N PRO A 391 -1.19 22.61 2.99
CA PRO A 391 0.13 23.17 3.17
C PRO A 391 0.94 22.20 4.03
N GLN A 392 2.08 21.75 3.52
CA GLN A 392 2.97 20.93 4.34
C GLN A 392 3.38 21.82 5.50
N ALA A 393 3.05 21.42 6.74
CA ALA A 393 3.75 21.96 7.89
C ALA A 393 5.20 21.55 7.66
N ASP A 394 6.06 22.53 7.35
CA ASP A 394 7.46 22.31 7.02
C ASP A 394 8.04 21.26 7.98
N ALA A 395 8.45 20.12 7.40
CA ALA A 395 9.21 19.13 8.12
C ALA A 395 10.58 19.74 8.39
N ALA A 396 10.70 20.40 9.54
CA ALA A 396 11.95 20.86 10.13
C ALA A 396 12.94 19.70 10.35
#